data_AF-A0A7J5YF82-F1
#
_entry.id   AF-A0A7J5YF82-F1
#
_cell.length_a   1.000
_cell.length_b   1.000
_cell.length_c   1.000
_cell.angle_alpha   90.00
_cell.angle_beta   90.00
_cell.angle_gamma   90.00
#
_symmetry.space_group_name_H-M   'P 1'
#
loop_
_entity.id
_entity.type
_entity.pdbx_description
1 polymer ?
#
loop_
_entity_poly.entity_id
_entity_poly.type
_entity_poly.pdbx_seq_one_letter_code
_entity_poly.pdbx_strand_id
1 'polypeptide(L)'
;MVLRASARMRLLCALGLFLALLHVTSCLLIGAFNIQNFGTGKFDKPEAIDIIKRGTTEFSYIVSEPLPLGSSIFPLRSHKERYLFLYRNQKVSVKGSFQYTEKVFDRPPFVVKFSSTETAVKEFVLIPIHTSPLTAAQAAKEGKNSTVEQLNALVDVVEEAKLKWTNNNIMVLGDFNAGSRYVGDGHWKNIRLRANTNFHWLIADNVATTMAEKSKQAHDRIVVTTEMEKGVVAGSAAVFDFIKAYSPKESKEVSNHFPVEVELKPSRNTKKRQREMRLLCALGLFLALLHVTSCLLIGAFNIQCFGDKKSQDKAGSPQFSYVVSEPLPLGPSTYKERYLFLYRYQKVTVTDSFQYTDTPDVFERPPSVVKFSSRQTAVKEFVLIPIHTKPGNAVVELRALVDVVKRAETKWLNKNIMVLGDFNAGSNYVPISMRPTIPLFNTTVFHWLIDNNVDTTVSRRRPSVTISLWRCRYYEHRNHFTDLQTESELPLFSWSVS
;
A
#
# COMPACT_ATOMS: atom_id res chain seq x y z
N MET A 1 23.77 7.46 0.66
CA MET A 1 22.36 7.24 1.05
C MET A 1 21.86 5.90 0.48
N VAL A 2 22.25 4.80 1.12
CA VAL A 2 21.73 3.45 0.81
C VAL A 2 21.02 2.99 2.07
N LEU A 3 19.70 3.19 2.10
CA LEU A 3 18.82 2.79 3.19
C LEU A 3 18.93 1.28 3.42
N ARG A 4 19.63 0.84 4.47
CA ARG A 4 19.61 -0.56 4.91
C ARG A 4 18.37 -0.78 5.76
N ALA A 5 17.26 -0.98 5.06
CA ALA A 5 16.01 -1.46 5.64
C ALA A 5 16.27 -2.70 6.52
N SER A 6 15.62 -2.75 7.67
CA SER A 6 15.59 -3.95 8.51
C SER A 6 14.90 -5.14 7.83
N ALA A 7 14.99 -6.34 8.40
CA ALA A 7 14.40 -7.55 7.79
C ALA A 7 12.88 -7.44 7.49
N ARG A 8 12.08 -6.83 8.38
CA ARG A 8 10.65 -6.64 8.11
C ARG A 8 10.41 -5.45 7.17
N MET A 9 11.25 -4.41 7.19
CA MET A 9 11.14 -3.32 6.23
C MET A 9 11.53 -3.78 4.81
N ARG A 10 12.52 -4.67 4.65
CA ARG A 10 12.82 -5.33 3.37
C ARG A 10 11.68 -6.20 2.90
N LEU A 11 11.02 -6.93 3.80
CA LEU A 11 9.85 -7.75 3.45
C LEU A 11 8.66 -6.88 3.03
N LEU A 12 8.40 -5.78 3.75
CA LEU A 12 7.35 -4.82 3.43
C LEU A 12 7.65 -4.05 2.14
N CYS A 13 8.89 -3.65 1.90
CA CYS A 13 9.31 -3.05 0.64
C CYS A 13 9.25 -4.05 -0.52
N ALA A 14 9.66 -5.30 -0.31
CA ALA A 14 9.56 -6.35 -1.34
C ALA A 14 8.10 -6.69 -1.63
N LEU A 15 7.24 -6.75 -0.62
CA LEU A 15 5.79 -6.96 -0.78
C LEU A 15 5.13 -5.75 -1.44
N GLY A 16 5.49 -4.53 -1.04
CA GLY A 16 4.99 -3.29 -1.64
C GLY A 16 5.42 -3.16 -3.11
N LEU A 17 6.67 -3.47 -3.43
CA LEU A 17 7.17 -3.50 -4.80
C LEU A 17 6.51 -4.62 -5.61
N PHE A 18 6.30 -5.80 -5.03
CA PHE A 18 5.57 -6.91 -5.63
C PHE A 18 4.12 -6.52 -5.96
N LEU A 19 3.41 -5.89 -5.02
CA LEU A 19 2.04 -5.41 -5.21
C LEU A 19 1.95 -4.27 -6.22
N ALA A 20 2.91 -3.33 -6.20
CA ALA A 20 3.01 -2.25 -7.18
C ALA A 20 3.28 -2.81 -8.60
N LEU A 21 4.17 -3.79 -8.74
CA LEU A 21 4.49 -4.44 -10.02
C LEU A 21 3.35 -5.33 -10.52
N LEU A 22 2.54 -5.92 -9.64
CA LEU A 22 1.28 -6.57 -10.01
C LEU A 22 0.29 -5.58 -10.61
N HIS A 23 0.19 -4.36 -10.07
CA HIS A 23 -0.67 -3.30 -10.61
C HIS A 23 -0.26 -2.85 -12.02
N VAL A 24 1.03 -2.91 -12.36
CA VAL A 24 1.57 -2.62 -13.71
C VAL A 24 1.14 -3.67 -14.75
N THR A 25 0.55 -4.80 -14.32
CA THR A 25 0.01 -5.86 -15.20
C THR A 25 -1.49 -5.76 -15.48
N SER A 26 -2.15 -4.65 -15.15
CA SER A 26 -3.58 -4.46 -15.41
C SER A 26 -3.91 -4.41 -16.91
N CYS A 27 -5.06 -4.96 -17.26
CA CYS A 27 -5.67 -4.82 -18.58
C CYS A 27 -5.95 -3.35 -18.89
N LEU A 28 -6.20 -3.00 -20.16
CA LEU A 28 -6.66 -1.65 -20.47
C LEU A 28 -8.10 -1.49 -19.96
N LEU A 29 -8.27 -0.69 -18.91
CA LEU A 29 -9.57 -0.33 -18.36
C LEU A 29 -10.14 0.87 -19.13
N ILE A 30 -11.39 0.74 -19.60
CA ILE A 30 -12.17 1.79 -20.22
C ILE A 30 -13.38 2.05 -19.34
N GLY A 31 -13.74 3.31 -19.12
CA GLY A 31 -14.94 3.65 -18.38
C GLY A 31 -15.60 4.93 -18.89
N ALA A 32 -16.86 5.09 -18.53
CA ALA A 32 -17.62 6.32 -18.71
C ALA A 32 -18.13 6.79 -17.36
N PHE A 33 -18.09 8.11 -17.16
CA PHE A 33 -18.50 8.72 -15.91
C PHE A 33 -19.25 10.02 -16.18
N ASN A 34 -20.55 10.05 -15.85
CA ASN A 34 -21.30 11.29 -15.79
C ASN A 34 -20.88 12.05 -14.53
N ILE A 35 -20.09 13.12 -14.70
CA ILE A 35 -19.65 13.98 -13.60
C ILE A 35 -20.52 15.24 -13.61
N GLN A 36 -21.43 15.31 -12.65
CA GLN A 36 -22.33 16.45 -12.52
C GLN A 36 -21.56 17.76 -12.39
N ASN A 37 -21.89 18.80 -13.17
CA ASN A 37 -21.27 20.14 -13.06
C ASN A 37 -19.72 20.10 -13.09
N PHE A 38 -19.12 19.26 -13.93
CA PHE A 38 -17.67 19.24 -14.09
C PHE A 38 -17.17 20.55 -14.71
N GLY A 39 -16.27 21.22 -14.00
CA GLY A 39 -15.72 22.54 -14.34
C GLY A 39 -14.61 22.93 -13.35
N THR A 40 -14.10 24.17 -13.44
CA THR A 40 -12.97 24.64 -12.62
C THR A 40 -13.16 24.37 -11.13
N GLY A 41 -14.31 24.76 -10.57
CA GLY A 41 -14.59 24.56 -9.14
C GLY A 41 -14.69 23.09 -8.68
N LYS A 42 -14.91 22.13 -9.59
CA LYS A 42 -14.88 20.69 -9.27
C LYS A 42 -13.50 20.08 -9.54
N PHE A 43 -12.76 20.62 -10.50
CA PHE A 43 -11.39 20.20 -10.80
C PHE A 43 -10.43 20.55 -9.65
N ASP A 44 -10.71 21.58 -8.87
CA ASP A 44 -9.86 21.97 -7.73
C ASP A 44 -10.11 21.13 -6.46
N LYS A 45 -11.10 20.22 -6.48
CA LYS A 45 -11.40 19.34 -5.35
C LYS A 45 -10.52 18.09 -5.37
N PRO A 46 -9.69 17.85 -4.33
CA PRO A 46 -8.80 16.68 -4.28
C PRO A 46 -9.52 15.34 -4.46
N GLU A 47 -10.71 15.18 -3.89
CA GLU A 47 -11.49 13.94 -3.91
C GLU A 47 -12.04 13.66 -5.32
N ALA A 48 -12.52 14.70 -6.01
CA ALA A 48 -12.99 14.57 -7.38
C ALA A 48 -11.84 14.19 -8.31
N ILE A 49 -10.68 14.83 -8.16
CA ILE A 49 -9.50 14.53 -8.95
C ILE A 49 -8.94 13.15 -8.65
N ASP A 50 -8.93 12.71 -7.39
CA ASP A 50 -8.43 11.39 -7.03
C ASP A 50 -9.31 10.28 -7.64
N ILE A 51 -10.63 10.43 -7.63
CA ILE A 51 -11.55 9.49 -8.30
C ILE A 51 -11.35 9.49 -9.82
N ILE A 52 -11.16 10.66 -10.43
CA ILE A 52 -10.96 10.81 -11.88
C ILE A 52 -9.59 10.23 -12.29
N LYS A 53 -8.54 10.52 -11.54
CA LYS A 53 -7.17 10.13 -11.87
C LYS A 53 -6.81 8.72 -11.38
N ARG A 54 -7.52 8.19 -10.39
CA ARG A 54 -7.26 6.92 -9.70
C ARG A 54 -5.76 6.74 -9.41
N GLY A 55 -5.17 7.71 -8.72
CA GLY A 55 -3.75 7.71 -8.35
C GLY A 55 -2.76 7.85 -9.52
N THR A 56 -3.21 8.24 -10.71
CA THR A 56 -2.32 8.40 -11.89
C THR A 56 -2.00 9.86 -12.15
N THR A 57 -0.73 10.16 -12.42
CA THR A 57 -0.25 11.55 -12.58
C THR A 57 -0.21 12.03 -14.03
N GLU A 58 -0.22 11.13 -15.03
CA GLU A 58 -0.03 11.49 -16.44
C GLU A 58 -1.24 11.09 -17.31
N PHE A 59 -1.93 12.10 -17.85
CA PHE A 59 -3.01 11.93 -18.82
C PHE A 59 -2.87 12.94 -19.96
N SER A 60 -3.35 12.54 -21.13
CA SER A 60 -3.71 13.43 -22.24
C SER A 60 -5.22 13.42 -22.43
N TYR A 61 -5.71 14.40 -23.18
CA TYR A 61 -7.14 14.57 -23.34
C TYR A 61 -7.53 15.02 -24.75
N ILE A 62 -8.77 14.71 -25.12
CA ILE A 62 -9.45 15.28 -26.28
C ILE A 62 -10.88 15.63 -25.87
N VAL A 63 -11.34 16.81 -26.26
CA VAL A 63 -12.65 17.37 -25.91
C VAL A 63 -13.47 17.58 -27.17
N SER A 64 -14.77 17.32 -27.08
CA SER A 64 -15.70 17.60 -28.17
C SER A 64 -15.73 19.10 -28.50
N GLU A 65 -16.07 19.43 -29.75
CA GLU A 65 -16.30 20.82 -30.11
C GLU A 65 -17.38 21.44 -29.21
N PRO A 66 -17.28 22.74 -28.87
CA PRO A 66 -18.43 23.45 -28.36
C PRO A 66 -19.53 23.35 -29.41
N LEU A 67 -20.71 22.82 -29.04
CA LEU A 67 -21.88 22.79 -29.91
C LEU A 67 -22.02 24.14 -30.64
N PRO A 68 -22.09 24.19 -31.98
CA PRO A 68 -22.01 25.43 -32.71
C PRO A 68 -23.09 26.39 -32.21
N LEU A 69 -22.65 27.61 -31.88
CA LEU A 69 -23.50 28.78 -31.86
C LEU A 69 -24.26 28.80 -33.18
N GLY A 70 -25.59 28.77 -33.09
CA GLY A 70 -26.45 28.74 -34.26
C GLY A 70 -26.08 29.83 -35.25
N SER A 71 -26.04 29.43 -36.53
CA SER A 71 -26.64 30.28 -37.56
C SER A 71 -28.02 30.68 -37.05
N SER A 72 -28.30 31.97 -37.08
CA SER A 72 -29.52 32.64 -36.58
C SER A 72 -30.77 31.76 -36.60
N ILE A 73 -31.50 31.68 -35.47
CA ILE A 73 -32.98 31.61 -35.33
C ILE A 73 -33.49 30.90 -34.03
N PHE A 74 -32.68 30.26 -33.16
CA PHE A 74 -33.22 29.64 -31.91
C PHE A 74 -32.32 29.75 -30.65
N PRO A 75 -32.91 29.77 -29.43
CA PRO A 75 -32.36 30.45 -28.27
C PRO A 75 -31.18 29.73 -27.62
N LEU A 76 -30.26 30.55 -27.09
CA LEU A 76 -29.09 30.19 -26.28
C LEU A 76 -29.49 29.18 -25.18
N ARG A 77 -29.15 27.91 -25.38
CA ARG A 77 -29.29 26.87 -24.35
C ARG A 77 -28.36 27.23 -23.17
N SER A 78 -28.94 27.40 -21.98
CA SER A 78 -28.26 27.85 -20.75
C SER A 78 -27.39 26.80 -20.05
N HIS A 79 -27.29 25.58 -20.60
CA HIS A 79 -26.35 24.55 -20.12
C HIS A 79 -25.67 23.89 -21.32
N LYS A 80 -24.37 24.17 -21.52
CA LYS A 80 -23.55 23.55 -22.57
C LYS A 80 -22.65 22.48 -21.93
N GLU A 81 -23.04 21.22 -22.08
CA GLU A 81 -22.21 20.06 -21.71
C GLU A 81 -21.25 19.71 -22.87
N ARG A 82 -20.12 19.09 -22.54
CA ARG A 82 -19.13 18.59 -23.52
C ARG A 82 -18.70 17.17 -23.16
N TYR A 83 -18.29 16.41 -24.16
CA TYR A 83 -17.62 15.12 -23.95
C TYR A 83 -16.12 15.35 -23.79
N LEU A 84 -15.52 14.71 -22.79
CA LEU A 84 -14.10 14.73 -22.51
C LEU A 84 -13.59 13.29 -22.44
N PHE A 85 -12.61 12.96 -23.27
CA PHE A 85 -11.83 11.75 -23.12
C PHE A 85 -10.53 12.06 -22.39
N LEU A 86 -10.28 11.38 -21.28
CA LEU A 86 -8.99 11.36 -20.58
C LEU A 86 -8.33 10.01 -20.85
N TYR A 87 -7.08 10.01 -21.30
CA TYR A 87 -6.38 8.79 -21.67
C TYR A 87 -4.87 8.87 -21.43
N ARG A 88 -4.21 7.71 -21.32
CA ARG A 88 -2.76 7.63 -21.14
C ARG A 88 -2.08 7.42 -22.49
N ASN A 89 -1.20 8.34 -22.91
CA ASN A 89 -0.47 8.23 -24.18
C ASN A 89 0.41 6.99 -24.27
N GLN A 90 0.85 6.45 -23.13
CA GLN A 90 1.63 5.20 -23.11
C GLN A 90 0.76 3.97 -23.42
N LYS A 91 -0.57 4.07 -23.28
CA LYS A 91 -1.51 2.95 -23.43
C LYS A 91 -2.29 3.00 -24.74
N VAL A 92 -2.70 4.20 -25.16
CA VAL A 92 -3.53 4.41 -26.35
C VAL A 92 -3.09 5.67 -27.09
N SER A 93 -3.38 5.71 -28.39
CA SER A 93 -3.22 6.89 -29.25
C SER A 93 -4.53 7.19 -29.97
N VAL A 94 -4.88 8.47 -30.10
CA VAL A 94 -6.03 8.91 -30.91
C VAL A 94 -5.65 8.85 -32.40
N LYS A 95 -6.50 8.24 -33.22
CA LYS A 95 -6.31 8.09 -34.67
C LYS A 95 -7.23 8.98 -35.49
N GLY A 96 -8.31 9.46 -34.88
CA GLY A 96 -9.26 10.36 -35.51
C GLY A 96 -10.45 10.58 -34.60
N SER A 97 -11.20 11.64 -34.88
CA SER A 97 -12.47 11.91 -34.21
C SER A 97 -13.44 12.60 -35.15
N PHE A 98 -14.72 12.57 -34.82
CA PHE A 98 -15.73 13.41 -35.45
C PHE A 98 -16.89 13.66 -34.50
N GLN A 99 -17.60 14.75 -34.73
CA GLN A 99 -18.82 15.12 -34.04
C GLN A 99 -20.00 14.67 -34.90
N TYR A 100 -20.88 13.81 -34.39
CA TYR A 100 -22.10 13.44 -35.12
C TYR A 100 -23.01 14.67 -35.28
N THR A 101 -23.64 14.83 -36.43
CA THR A 101 -24.27 16.11 -36.83
C THR A 101 -25.80 16.07 -36.90
N GLU A 102 -26.42 14.89 -36.90
CA GLU A 102 -27.88 14.79 -37.00
C GLU A 102 -28.58 15.33 -35.75
N LYS A 103 -29.73 15.97 -35.96
CA LYS A 103 -30.46 16.74 -34.93
C LYS A 103 -31.26 15.92 -33.93
N VAL A 104 -31.06 14.60 -33.89
CA VAL A 104 -31.77 13.71 -32.96
C VAL A 104 -31.27 13.85 -31.52
N PHE A 105 -30.00 14.19 -31.33
CA PHE A 105 -29.38 14.29 -30.01
C PHE A 105 -29.33 15.73 -29.51
N ASP A 106 -29.70 15.95 -28.24
CA ASP A 106 -29.45 17.24 -27.59
C ASP A 106 -27.96 17.48 -27.33
N ARG A 107 -27.20 16.39 -27.20
CA ARG A 107 -25.73 16.34 -27.08
C ARG A 107 -25.20 15.31 -28.08
N PRO A 108 -24.99 15.70 -29.34
CA PRO A 108 -24.57 14.76 -30.37
C PRO A 108 -23.29 14.01 -29.98
N PRO A 109 -23.18 12.70 -30.22
CA PRO A 109 -22.00 11.93 -29.82
C PRO A 109 -20.69 12.43 -30.42
N PHE A 110 -19.66 12.54 -29.60
CA PHE A 110 -18.30 12.85 -30.02
C PHE A 110 -17.48 11.57 -30.18
N VAL A 111 -17.40 11.08 -31.41
CA VAL A 111 -16.86 9.76 -31.72
C VAL A 111 -15.34 9.82 -31.86
N VAL A 112 -14.62 8.93 -31.17
CA VAL A 112 -13.15 8.92 -31.18
C VAL A 112 -12.61 7.53 -31.50
N LYS A 113 -11.73 7.43 -32.50
CA LYS A 113 -10.97 6.22 -32.83
C LYS A 113 -9.66 6.20 -32.06
N PHE A 114 -9.42 5.12 -31.35
CA PHE A 114 -8.18 4.84 -30.63
C PHE A 114 -7.41 3.67 -31.25
N SER A 115 -6.10 3.64 -31.02
CA SER A 115 -5.26 2.48 -31.25
C SER A 115 -4.45 2.14 -30.00
N SER A 116 -4.27 0.85 -29.75
CA SER A 116 -3.44 0.35 -28.65
C SER A 116 -2.64 -0.88 -29.08
N THR A 117 -1.34 -0.85 -28.80
CA THR A 117 -0.46 -2.01 -28.99
C THR A 117 -0.59 -3.02 -27.85
N GLU A 118 -1.15 -2.61 -26.70
CA GLU A 118 -1.21 -3.42 -25.50
C GLU A 118 -2.42 -4.36 -25.43
N THR A 119 -3.48 -4.09 -26.18
CA THR A 119 -4.73 -4.86 -26.20
C THR A 119 -4.77 -5.87 -27.35
N ALA A 120 -5.68 -6.86 -27.26
CA ALA A 120 -5.98 -7.79 -28.33
C ALA A 120 -6.64 -7.07 -29.52
N VAL A 121 -7.50 -6.08 -29.24
CA VAL A 121 -8.11 -5.19 -30.24
C VAL A 121 -7.17 -4.00 -30.50
N LYS A 122 -6.59 -3.91 -31.70
CA LYS A 122 -5.56 -2.91 -32.02
C LYS A 122 -6.09 -1.53 -32.34
N GLU A 123 -7.29 -1.45 -32.89
CA GLU A 123 -7.99 -0.21 -33.17
C GLU A 123 -9.46 -0.38 -32.81
N PHE A 124 -10.00 0.57 -32.05
CA PHE A 124 -11.38 0.56 -31.60
C PHE A 124 -11.94 1.97 -31.54
N VAL A 125 -13.26 2.09 -31.59
CA VAL A 125 -13.99 3.35 -31.58
C VAL A 125 -14.82 3.45 -30.31
N LEU A 126 -14.74 4.59 -29.64
CA LEU A 126 -15.55 4.93 -28.49
C LEU A 126 -16.58 6.01 -28.87
N ILE A 127 -17.85 5.75 -28.55
CA ILE A 127 -18.98 6.65 -28.78
C ILE A 127 -19.57 7.02 -27.41
N PRO A 128 -19.26 8.20 -26.87
CA PRO A 128 -19.81 8.65 -25.60
C PRO A 128 -21.24 9.18 -25.84
N ILE A 129 -22.13 8.94 -24.88
CA ILE A 129 -23.48 9.49 -24.93
C ILE A 129 -23.97 9.89 -23.53
N HIS A 130 -24.65 11.04 -23.49
CA HIS A 130 -25.52 11.46 -22.41
C HIS A 130 -26.87 11.82 -23.02
N THR A 131 -27.86 10.94 -22.95
CA THR A 131 -29.19 11.18 -23.54
C THR A 131 -30.01 12.15 -22.70
N SER A 132 -30.95 12.87 -23.30
CA SER A 132 -31.88 13.71 -22.50
C SER A 132 -32.84 12.84 -21.70
N PRO A 133 -33.07 13.11 -20.41
CA PRO A 133 -33.97 12.33 -19.55
C PRO A 133 -35.45 12.70 -19.79
N LEU A 134 -35.91 12.56 -21.03
CA LEU A 134 -37.29 12.89 -21.43
C LEU A 134 -38.06 11.63 -21.80
N THR A 135 -39.20 11.43 -21.14
CA THR A 135 -40.22 10.48 -21.61
C THR A 135 -40.76 10.93 -22.97
N ALA A 136 -41.37 10.02 -23.74
CA ALA A 136 -42.01 10.37 -25.01
C ALA A 136 -43.04 11.51 -24.87
N ALA A 137 -43.85 11.50 -23.81
CA ALA A 137 -44.84 12.54 -23.54
C ALA A 137 -44.21 13.91 -23.21
N GLN A 138 -43.09 13.93 -22.48
CA GLN A 138 -42.37 15.18 -22.20
C GLN A 138 -41.67 15.71 -23.45
N ALA A 139 -41.02 14.83 -24.20
CA ALA A 139 -40.34 15.16 -25.45
C ALA A 139 -41.31 15.80 -26.47
N ALA A 140 -42.50 15.22 -26.64
CA ALA A 140 -43.54 15.77 -27.50
C ALA A 140 -44.01 17.18 -27.07
N LYS A 141 -44.15 17.42 -25.76
CA LYS A 141 -44.52 18.75 -25.23
C LYS A 141 -43.43 19.79 -25.44
N GLU A 142 -42.17 19.38 -25.36
CA GLU A 142 -41.01 20.25 -25.50
C GLU A 142 -40.51 20.41 -26.94
N GLY A 143 -41.10 19.68 -27.91
CA GLY A 143 -40.61 19.64 -29.29
C GLY A 143 -39.19 19.07 -29.40
N LYS A 144 -38.86 18.09 -28.57
CA LYS A 144 -37.54 17.44 -28.47
C LYS A 144 -37.64 15.95 -28.74
N ASN A 145 -36.49 15.29 -28.85
CA ASN A 145 -36.39 13.84 -28.92
C ASN A 145 -36.29 13.24 -27.52
N SER A 146 -37.07 12.20 -27.27
CA SER A 146 -37.08 11.40 -26.06
C SER A 146 -35.79 10.59 -25.87
N THR A 147 -35.60 10.04 -24.67
CA THR A 147 -34.53 9.07 -24.40
C THR A 147 -34.60 7.89 -25.36
N VAL A 148 -35.79 7.36 -25.62
CA VAL A 148 -36.00 6.20 -26.51
C VAL A 148 -35.58 6.50 -27.94
N GLU A 149 -35.92 7.68 -28.48
CA GLU A 149 -35.55 8.10 -29.83
C GLU A 149 -34.03 8.29 -29.96
N GLN A 150 -33.40 8.92 -28.97
CA GLN A 150 -31.94 9.09 -28.94
C GLN A 150 -31.22 7.73 -28.87
N LEU A 151 -31.67 6.81 -28.00
CA LEU A 151 -31.09 5.47 -27.93
C LEU A 151 -31.29 4.67 -29.22
N ASN A 152 -32.44 4.83 -29.88
CA ASN A 152 -32.70 4.19 -31.16
C ASN A 152 -31.78 4.72 -32.28
N ALA A 153 -31.44 6.01 -32.26
CA ALA A 153 -30.57 6.64 -33.24
C ALA A 153 -29.07 6.32 -33.06
N LEU A 154 -28.65 5.78 -31.91
CA LEU A 154 -27.25 5.40 -31.70
C LEU A 154 -26.76 4.33 -32.68
N VAL A 155 -27.66 3.53 -33.26
CA VAL A 155 -27.30 2.59 -34.33
C VAL A 155 -26.77 3.33 -35.56
N ASP A 156 -27.34 4.48 -35.91
CA ASP A 156 -26.90 5.25 -37.08
C ASP A 156 -25.50 5.84 -36.85
N VAL A 157 -25.20 6.26 -35.61
CA VAL A 157 -23.86 6.73 -35.21
C VAL A 157 -22.82 5.60 -35.32
N VAL A 158 -23.20 4.39 -34.91
CA VAL A 158 -22.35 3.19 -35.06
C VAL A 158 -22.09 2.89 -36.53
N GLU A 159 -23.13 2.91 -37.37
CA GLU A 159 -22.97 2.65 -38.81
C GLU A 159 -22.11 3.71 -39.51
N GLU A 160 -22.26 4.99 -39.16
CA GLU A 160 -21.37 6.05 -39.67
C GLU A 160 -19.91 5.81 -39.26
N ALA A 161 -19.66 5.44 -37.99
CA ALA A 161 -18.31 5.12 -37.53
C ALA A 161 -17.71 3.90 -38.25
N LYS A 162 -18.53 2.87 -38.52
CA LYS A 162 -18.12 1.70 -39.32
C LYS A 162 -17.74 2.11 -40.73
N LEU A 163 -18.58 2.91 -41.40
CA LEU A 163 -18.33 3.38 -42.77
C LEU A 163 -17.09 4.27 -42.85
N LYS A 164 -16.92 5.18 -41.89
CA LYS A 164 -15.81 6.15 -41.88
C LYS A 164 -14.43 5.49 -41.73
N TRP A 165 -14.33 4.43 -40.92
CA TRP A 165 -13.03 3.84 -40.57
C TRP A 165 -12.89 2.36 -40.91
N THR A 166 -13.90 1.75 -41.55
CA THR A 166 -13.97 0.32 -41.86
C THR A 166 -13.64 -0.53 -40.62
N ASN A 167 -14.21 -0.16 -39.47
CA ASN A 167 -13.87 -0.77 -38.18
C ASN A 167 -15.12 -1.21 -37.43
N ASN A 168 -15.20 -2.51 -37.13
CA ASN A 168 -16.31 -3.12 -36.39
C ASN A 168 -16.06 -3.21 -34.88
N ASN A 169 -14.92 -2.75 -34.36
CA ASN A 169 -14.60 -2.73 -32.93
C ASN A 169 -15.14 -1.44 -32.29
N ILE A 170 -16.45 -1.39 -32.05
CA ILE A 170 -17.13 -0.18 -31.56
C ILE A 170 -17.75 -0.43 -30.19
N MET A 171 -17.56 0.54 -29.29
CA MET A 171 -18.15 0.60 -27.95
C MET A 171 -18.90 1.93 -27.76
N VAL A 172 -20.17 1.85 -27.36
CA VAL A 172 -21.01 2.97 -26.97
C VAL A 172 -21.15 2.97 -25.45
N LEU A 173 -20.87 4.10 -24.79
CA LEU A 173 -20.80 4.16 -23.34
C LEU A 173 -21.19 5.52 -22.78
N GLY A 174 -21.74 5.55 -21.56
CA GLY A 174 -22.13 6.78 -20.87
C GLY A 174 -23.49 6.68 -20.21
N ASP A 175 -24.10 7.84 -19.92
CA ASP A 175 -25.40 7.94 -19.28
C ASP A 175 -26.52 7.88 -20.34
N PHE A 176 -27.04 6.68 -20.52
CA PHE A 176 -28.09 6.39 -21.49
C PHE A 176 -29.47 6.76 -20.95
N ASN A 177 -29.59 7.14 -19.67
CA ASN A 177 -30.86 7.18 -18.94
C ASN A 177 -31.72 5.92 -19.20
N ALA A 178 -31.04 4.77 -19.34
CA ALA A 178 -31.54 3.50 -19.88
C ALA A 178 -32.38 2.69 -18.89
N GLY A 179 -33.39 3.35 -18.29
CA GLY A 179 -34.34 2.72 -17.38
C GLY A 179 -35.32 3.73 -16.79
N SER A 180 -35.91 3.38 -15.64
CA SER A 180 -36.86 4.22 -14.91
C SER A 180 -38.12 4.55 -15.73
N ARG A 181 -38.70 5.73 -15.47
CA ARG A 181 -39.78 6.31 -16.26
C ARG A 181 -39.40 6.63 -17.71
N TYR A 182 -38.12 6.76 -18.04
CA TYR A 182 -37.67 7.21 -19.37
C TYR A 182 -37.73 6.08 -20.40
N VAL A 183 -37.34 4.87 -20.00
CA VAL A 183 -37.41 3.67 -20.83
C VAL A 183 -38.17 2.57 -20.07
N GLY A 184 -39.48 2.51 -20.27
CA GLY A 184 -40.33 1.44 -19.74
C GLY A 184 -40.18 0.12 -20.51
N ASP A 185 -40.62 -0.99 -19.89
CA ASP A 185 -40.42 -2.35 -20.41
C ASP A 185 -40.91 -2.55 -21.85
N GLY A 186 -42.02 -1.90 -22.21
CA GLY A 186 -42.59 -1.96 -23.56
C GLY A 186 -41.78 -1.23 -24.64
N HIS A 187 -40.84 -0.36 -24.28
CA HIS A 187 -40.04 0.43 -25.23
C HIS A 187 -38.81 -0.32 -25.75
N TRP A 188 -38.25 -1.26 -24.98
CA TRP A 188 -36.98 -1.92 -25.32
C TRP A 188 -36.99 -2.61 -26.69
N LYS A 189 -38.12 -3.22 -27.07
CA LYS A 189 -38.30 -3.87 -28.38
C LYS A 189 -38.22 -2.89 -29.56
N ASN A 190 -38.45 -1.60 -29.32
CA ASN A 190 -38.44 -0.55 -30.35
C ASN A 190 -37.09 0.19 -30.43
N ILE A 191 -36.15 -0.11 -29.54
CA ILE A 191 -34.81 0.48 -29.56
C ILE A 191 -33.91 -0.44 -30.40
N ARG A 192 -33.54 -0.04 -31.62
CA ARG A 192 -32.68 -0.85 -32.52
C ARG A 192 -31.39 -1.31 -31.84
N LEU A 193 -30.77 -0.45 -31.02
CA LEU A 193 -29.54 -0.77 -30.27
C LEU A 193 -29.74 -1.92 -29.26
N ARG A 194 -30.97 -2.15 -28.79
CA ARG A 194 -31.31 -3.23 -27.85
C ARG A 194 -31.85 -4.47 -28.56
N ALA A 195 -32.69 -4.28 -29.57
CA ALA A 195 -33.34 -5.37 -30.30
C ALA A 195 -32.38 -6.11 -31.25
N ASN A 196 -31.31 -5.46 -31.70
CA ASN A 196 -30.34 -6.04 -32.62
C ASN A 196 -29.28 -6.86 -31.88
N THR A 197 -29.20 -8.15 -32.19
CA THR A 197 -28.28 -9.13 -31.57
C THR A 197 -26.80 -8.89 -31.86
N ASN A 198 -26.47 -7.99 -32.77
CA ASN A 198 -25.08 -7.58 -33.04
C ASN A 198 -24.51 -6.66 -31.94
N PHE A 199 -25.36 -6.19 -31.02
CA PHE A 199 -25.00 -5.34 -29.90
C PHE A 199 -25.17 -6.06 -28.56
N HIS A 200 -24.10 -6.03 -27.76
CA HIS A 200 -24.02 -6.71 -26.47
C HIS A 200 -23.97 -5.67 -25.36
N TRP A 201 -24.98 -5.68 -24.50
CA TRP A 201 -25.11 -4.79 -23.36
C TRP A 201 -24.37 -5.39 -22.17
N LEU A 202 -23.22 -4.81 -21.83
CA LEU A 202 -22.30 -5.38 -20.82
C LEU A 202 -22.72 -5.04 -19.39
N ILE A 203 -23.46 -3.95 -19.19
CA ILE A 203 -24.05 -3.57 -17.90
C ILE A 203 -25.52 -4.04 -17.89
N ALA A 204 -25.84 -4.98 -17.00
CA ALA A 204 -27.19 -5.54 -16.89
C ALA A 204 -28.21 -4.54 -16.34
N ASP A 205 -29.50 -4.72 -16.67
CA ASP A 205 -30.57 -3.77 -16.35
C ASP A 205 -30.80 -3.56 -14.84
N ASN A 206 -30.49 -4.59 -14.05
CA ASN A 206 -30.68 -4.62 -12.59
C ASN A 206 -29.47 -4.06 -11.80
N VAL A 207 -28.45 -3.55 -12.49
CA VAL A 207 -27.26 -2.96 -11.87
C VAL A 207 -27.57 -1.51 -11.49
N ALA A 208 -27.27 -1.11 -10.26
CA ALA A 208 -27.41 0.27 -9.82
C ALA A 208 -26.20 1.10 -10.29
N THR A 209 -26.43 2.09 -11.16
CA THR A 209 -25.37 2.99 -11.64
C THR A 209 -25.49 4.41 -11.08
N THR A 210 -26.42 4.63 -10.15
CA THR A 210 -26.61 5.92 -9.47
C THR A 210 -26.63 5.71 -7.96
N MET A 211 -26.35 6.76 -7.20
CA MET A 211 -26.39 6.73 -5.73
C MET A 211 -27.82 6.60 -5.15
N ALA A 212 -28.86 6.62 -5.99
CA ALA A 212 -30.24 6.52 -5.54
C ALA A 212 -30.58 5.08 -5.12
N GLU A 213 -30.39 4.78 -3.82
CA GLU A 213 -30.58 3.44 -3.23
C GLU A 213 -31.94 2.79 -3.52
N LYS A 214 -33.00 3.59 -3.74
CA LYS A 214 -34.37 3.11 -3.95
C LYS A 214 -34.64 2.59 -5.37
N SER A 215 -33.74 2.82 -6.32
CA SER A 215 -33.92 2.37 -7.71
C SER A 215 -32.67 1.64 -8.20
N LYS A 216 -32.70 0.30 -8.18
CA LYS A 216 -31.70 -0.54 -8.88
C LYS A 216 -31.89 -0.38 -10.40
N GLN A 217 -31.46 0.76 -10.93
CA GLN A 217 -31.64 1.15 -12.33
C GLN A 217 -30.29 1.44 -12.96
N ALA A 218 -30.04 0.80 -14.09
CA ALA A 218 -28.85 0.99 -14.89
C ALA A 218 -29.07 2.14 -15.89
N HIS A 219 -28.87 3.38 -15.42
CA HIS A 219 -28.89 4.57 -16.28
C HIS A 219 -27.66 4.59 -17.20
N ASP A 220 -26.50 4.25 -16.63
CA ASP A 220 -25.21 4.24 -17.30
C ASP A 220 -24.95 2.87 -17.91
N ARG A 221 -24.45 2.84 -19.15
CA ARG A 221 -24.32 1.60 -19.92
C ARG A 221 -23.01 1.53 -20.67
N ILE A 222 -22.64 0.29 -20.98
CA ILE A 222 -21.60 -0.05 -21.95
C ILE A 222 -22.22 -1.04 -22.92
N VAL A 223 -22.26 -0.69 -24.21
CA VAL A 223 -22.77 -1.51 -25.29
C VAL A 223 -21.67 -1.70 -26.32
N VAL A 224 -21.39 -2.94 -26.69
CA VAL A 224 -20.33 -3.27 -27.66
C VAL A 224 -20.90 -4.00 -28.86
N THR A 225 -20.28 -3.81 -30.01
CA THR A 225 -20.52 -4.65 -31.19
C THR A 225 -19.97 -6.06 -31.00
N THR A 226 -20.47 -7.04 -31.75
CA THR A 226 -20.04 -8.45 -31.67
C THR A 226 -18.53 -8.64 -31.88
N GLU A 227 -17.90 -7.89 -32.78
CA GLU A 227 -16.45 -7.95 -32.96
C GLU A 227 -15.69 -7.37 -31.76
N MET A 228 -16.17 -6.23 -31.22
CA MET A 228 -15.57 -5.61 -30.05
C MET A 228 -15.66 -6.51 -28.80
N GLU A 229 -16.76 -7.24 -28.63
CA GLU A 229 -16.97 -8.16 -27.51
C GLU A 229 -15.87 -9.23 -27.40
N LYS A 230 -15.36 -9.73 -28.54
CA LYS A 230 -14.25 -10.71 -28.55
C LYS A 230 -13.01 -10.15 -27.85
N GLY A 231 -12.83 -8.83 -27.89
CA GLY A 231 -11.77 -8.07 -27.23
C GLY A 231 -11.97 -7.83 -25.73
N VAL A 232 -13.20 -7.96 -25.22
CA VAL A 232 -13.54 -7.69 -23.82
C VAL A 232 -13.13 -8.87 -22.93
N VAL A 233 -12.63 -8.58 -21.73
CA VAL A 233 -12.44 -9.59 -20.68
C VAL A 233 -13.83 -9.96 -20.13
N ALA A 234 -14.22 -11.23 -20.28
CA ALA A 234 -15.53 -11.70 -19.87
C ALA A 234 -15.77 -11.44 -18.37
N GLY A 235 -16.93 -10.87 -18.03
CA GLY A 235 -17.30 -10.54 -16.65
C GLY A 235 -16.57 -9.33 -16.05
N SER A 236 -15.72 -8.64 -16.81
CA SER A 236 -15.01 -7.44 -16.31
C SER A 236 -15.87 -6.18 -16.25
N ALA A 237 -17.02 -6.17 -16.93
CA ALA A 237 -17.88 -5.00 -16.94
C ALA A 237 -18.54 -4.80 -15.57
N ALA A 238 -18.33 -3.63 -14.96
CA ALA A 238 -18.71 -3.38 -13.58
C ALA A 238 -19.05 -1.91 -13.32
N VAL A 239 -19.62 -1.66 -12.15
CA VAL A 239 -19.80 -0.32 -11.59
C VAL A 239 -18.69 -0.06 -10.56
N PHE A 240 -18.01 1.06 -10.69
CA PHE A 240 -17.05 1.51 -9.69
C PHE A 240 -17.76 2.28 -8.58
N ASP A 241 -18.05 1.57 -7.49
CA ASP A 241 -18.67 2.14 -6.29
C ASP A 241 -17.64 2.88 -5.42
N PHE A 242 -17.44 4.17 -5.70
CA PHE A 242 -16.52 5.01 -4.95
C PHE A 242 -17.02 5.39 -3.55
N ILE A 243 -18.27 5.13 -3.16
CA ILE A 243 -18.76 5.40 -1.79
C ILE A 243 -18.04 4.50 -0.78
N LYS A 244 -17.55 3.33 -1.19
CA LYS A 244 -16.76 2.46 -0.30
C LYS A 244 -15.41 3.07 0.08
N ALA A 245 -14.91 4.02 -0.70
CA ALA A 245 -13.61 4.65 -0.50
C ALA A 245 -13.71 6.04 0.17
N TYR A 246 -14.85 6.73 0.09
CA TYR A 246 -15.04 8.10 0.60
C TYR A 246 -16.34 8.23 1.40
N SER A 247 -16.47 9.25 2.24
CA SER A 247 -17.72 9.47 2.97
C SER A 247 -18.90 9.76 2.02
N PRO A 248 -20.16 9.51 2.44
CA PRO A 248 -21.34 9.85 1.63
C PRO A 248 -21.46 11.33 1.27
N LYS A 249 -20.91 12.23 2.10
CA LYS A 249 -20.90 13.67 1.85
C LYS A 249 -19.92 14.02 0.72
N GLU A 250 -18.68 13.53 0.82
CA GLU A 250 -17.64 13.72 -0.21
C GLU A 250 -18.08 13.10 -1.54
N SER A 251 -18.69 11.92 -1.50
CA SER A 251 -19.17 11.20 -2.70
C SER A 251 -20.21 12.00 -3.49
N LYS A 252 -21.18 12.64 -2.80
CA LYS A 252 -22.20 13.49 -3.45
C LYS A 252 -21.62 14.76 -4.08
N GLU A 253 -20.48 15.25 -3.58
CA GLU A 253 -19.81 16.40 -4.18
C GLU A 253 -19.16 16.05 -5.53
N VAL A 254 -18.85 14.77 -5.75
CA VAL A 254 -18.22 14.27 -6.97
C VAL A 254 -19.25 14.01 -8.06
N SER A 255 -20.20 13.10 -7.83
CA SER A 255 -21.32 12.86 -8.74
C SER A 255 -22.42 12.05 -8.06
N ASN A 256 -23.64 12.10 -8.59
CA ASN A 256 -24.74 11.20 -8.25
C ASN A 256 -24.78 9.92 -9.11
N HIS A 257 -23.89 9.80 -10.10
CA HIS A 257 -23.68 8.58 -10.90
C HIS A 257 -22.41 7.86 -10.45
N PHE A 258 -22.35 6.56 -10.70
CA PHE A 258 -21.13 5.77 -10.58
C PHE A 258 -20.50 5.57 -11.96
N PRO A 259 -19.16 5.54 -12.08
CA PRO A 259 -18.53 5.11 -13.32
C PRO A 259 -18.92 3.68 -13.66
N VAL A 260 -19.24 3.44 -14.93
CA VAL A 260 -19.28 2.10 -15.51
C VAL A 260 -17.96 1.82 -16.22
N GLU A 261 -17.40 0.64 -16.02
CA GLU A 261 -16.07 0.27 -16.50
C GLU A 261 -16.03 -1.13 -17.10
N VAL A 262 -15.05 -1.38 -17.98
CA VAL A 262 -14.82 -2.67 -18.63
C VAL A 262 -13.35 -2.82 -19.01
N GLU A 263 -12.82 -4.03 -18.98
CA GLU A 263 -11.44 -4.32 -19.38
C GLU A 263 -11.34 -4.91 -20.78
N LEU A 264 -10.33 -4.47 -21.54
CA LEU A 264 -9.93 -5.11 -22.79
C LEU A 264 -8.81 -6.14 -22.56
N LYS A 265 -8.94 -7.30 -23.21
CA LYS A 265 -7.97 -8.38 -23.17
C LYS A 265 -6.59 -7.85 -23.60
N PRO A 266 -5.52 -8.21 -22.89
CA PRO A 266 -4.17 -7.85 -23.29
C PRO A 266 -3.75 -8.61 -24.55
N SER A 267 -2.87 -7.99 -25.33
CA SER A 267 -2.23 -8.60 -26.50
C SER A 267 -1.39 -9.82 -26.11
N ARG A 268 -1.08 -10.70 -27.05
CA ARG A 268 -0.21 -11.87 -26.80
C ARG A 268 1.15 -11.47 -26.22
N ASN A 269 1.76 -10.40 -26.74
CA ASN A 269 3.05 -9.90 -26.24
C ASN A 269 2.91 -9.32 -24.83
N THR A 270 1.83 -8.58 -24.57
CA THR A 270 1.52 -8.06 -23.23
C THR A 270 1.35 -9.20 -22.24
N LYS A 271 0.58 -10.25 -22.58
CA LYS A 271 0.41 -11.45 -21.74
C LYS A 271 1.74 -12.13 -21.42
N LYS A 272 2.62 -12.27 -22.42
CA LYS A 272 3.97 -12.85 -22.23
C LYS A 272 4.78 -12.02 -21.24
N ARG A 273 4.86 -10.70 -21.44
CA ARG A 273 5.59 -9.78 -20.56
C ARG A 273 5.03 -9.79 -19.13
N GLN A 274 3.71 -9.82 -18.98
CA GLN A 274 3.06 -9.92 -17.66
C GLN A 274 3.41 -11.22 -16.95
N ARG A 275 3.45 -12.36 -17.67
CA ARG A 275 3.85 -13.65 -17.09
C ARG A 275 5.32 -13.66 -16.65
N GLU A 276 6.22 -13.17 -17.50
CA GLU A 276 7.65 -13.04 -17.18
C GLU A 276 7.87 -12.14 -15.96
N MET A 277 7.17 -11.00 -15.89
CA MET A 277 7.26 -10.09 -14.75
C MET A 277 6.74 -10.74 -13.46
N ARG A 278 5.62 -11.47 -13.51
CA ARG A 278 5.08 -12.21 -12.35
C ARG A 278 6.06 -13.26 -11.84
N LEU A 279 6.73 -13.99 -12.74
CA LEU A 279 7.77 -14.96 -12.39
C LEU A 279 8.97 -14.28 -11.71
N LEU A 280 9.46 -13.17 -12.26
CA LEU A 280 10.56 -12.39 -11.67
C LEU A 280 10.18 -11.85 -10.29
N CYS A 281 8.96 -11.33 -10.15
CA CYS A 281 8.44 -10.81 -8.89
C CYS A 281 8.32 -11.93 -7.82
N ALA A 282 7.80 -13.10 -8.20
CA ALA A 282 7.70 -14.25 -7.30
C ALA A 282 9.09 -14.75 -6.87
N LEU A 283 10.06 -14.79 -7.79
CA LEU A 283 11.44 -15.14 -7.48
C LEU A 283 12.07 -14.11 -6.52
N GLY A 284 11.87 -12.81 -6.77
CA GLY A 284 12.34 -11.75 -5.89
C GLY A 284 11.77 -11.84 -4.47
N LEU A 285 10.46 -12.09 -4.35
CA LEU A 285 9.80 -12.28 -3.06
C LEU A 285 10.33 -13.53 -2.33
N PHE A 286 10.52 -14.64 -3.04
CA PHE A 286 11.09 -15.87 -2.48
C PHE A 286 12.51 -15.65 -1.94
N LEU A 287 13.38 -14.99 -2.70
CA LEU A 287 14.74 -14.65 -2.28
C LEU A 287 14.76 -13.70 -1.07
N ALA A 288 13.81 -12.75 -1.00
CA ALA A 288 13.66 -11.87 0.16
C ALA A 288 13.23 -12.65 1.41
N LEU A 289 12.27 -13.57 1.28
CA LEU A 289 11.82 -14.42 2.39
C LEU A 289 12.94 -15.33 2.92
N LEU A 290 13.75 -15.92 2.02
CA LEU A 290 14.92 -16.72 2.42
C LEU A 290 15.90 -15.92 3.31
N HIS A 291 16.18 -14.65 2.97
CA HIS A 291 17.08 -13.80 3.73
C HIS A 291 16.56 -13.43 5.14
N VAL A 292 15.25 -13.42 5.38
CA VAL A 292 14.68 -13.08 6.71
C VAL A 292 14.87 -14.23 7.71
N THR A 293 14.96 -15.48 7.24
CA THR A 293 15.02 -16.66 8.12
C THR A 293 16.41 -16.96 8.70
N SER A 294 17.47 -16.29 8.23
CA SER A 294 18.86 -16.58 8.59
C SER A 294 19.45 -15.73 9.73
N CYS A 295 18.70 -14.79 10.31
CA CYS A 295 19.22 -13.95 11.40
C CYS A 295 19.10 -14.60 12.78
N LEU A 296 20.14 -14.41 13.62
CA LEU A 296 20.07 -14.68 15.06
C LEU A 296 19.43 -13.47 15.77
N LEU A 297 18.29 -13.68 16.42
CA LEU A 297 17.61 -12.65 17.20
C LEU A 297 18.08 -12.71 18.65
N ILE A 298 18.44 -11.55 19.21
CA ILE A 298 18.81 -11.36 20.62
C ILE A 298 17.86 -10.31 21.20
N GLY A 299 17.33 -10.56 22.39
CA GLY A 299 16.45 -9.63 23.10
C GLY A 299 16.73 -9.65 24.60
N ALA A 300 16.47 -8.53 25.27
CA ALA A 300 16.50 -8.40 26.72
C ALA A 300 15.27 -7.63 27.19
N PHE A 301 14.71 -8.02 28.33
CA PHE A 301 13.56 -7.38 28.95
C PHE A 301 13.53 -7.72 30.45
N ASN A 302 12.90 -6.85 31.24
CA ASN A 302 12.67 -7.07 32.67
C ASN A 302 11.39 -7.89 32.89
N ILE A 303 11.40 -8.83 33.83
CA ILE A 303 10.23 -9.61 34.25
C ILE A 303 9.99 -9.36 35.75
N GLN A 304 8.86 -8.73 36.10
CA GLN A 304 8.54 -8.32 37.48
C GLN A 304 8.51 -9.47 38.50
N CYS A 305 8.04 -10.66 38.10
CA CYS A 305 8.07 -11.87 38.94
C CYS A 305 8.41 -13.08 38.08
N PHE A 306 9.53 -13.75 38.37
CA PHE A 306 9.89 -15.06 37.82
C PHE A 306 10.04 -16.03 39.00
N GLY A 307 8.94 -16.69 39.39
CA GLY A 307 8.93 -17.69 40.47
C GLY A 307 8.83 -19.11 39.93
N ASP A 308 8.98 -20.11 40.81
CA ASP A 308 8.96 -21.54 40.47
C ASP A 308 7.73 -21.96 39.64
N LYS A 309 6.58 -21.30 39.83
CA LYS A 309 5.37 -21.55 39.04
C LYS A 309 5.49 -21.13 37.56
N LYS A 310 6.30 -20.11 37.23
CA LYS A 310 6.55 -19.68 35.83
C LYS A 310 7.71 -20.44 35.18
N SER A 311 8.61 -21.05 35.95
CA SER A 311 9.68 -21.91 35.44
C SER A 311 9.26 -23.38 35.30
N GLN A 312 8.24 -23.82 36.04
CA GLN A 312 7.72 -25.20 36.02
C GLN A 312 6.50 -25.41 35.11
N ASP A 313 5.97 -24.36 34.47
CA ASP A 313 4.93 -24.55 33.46
C ASP A 313 5.52 -25.44 32.35
N LYS A 314 4.98 -26.64 32.20
CA LYS A 314 5.45 -27.71 31.28
C LYS A 314 5.27 -27.37 29.79
N ALA A 315 5.50 -26.11 29.42
CA ALA A 315 5.76 -25.65 28.07
C ALA A 315 7.27 -25.46 27.83
N GLY A 316 8.11 -26.21 28.55
CA GLY A 316 9.52 -26.39 28.22
C GLY A 316 9.63 -27.04 26.85
N SER A 317 9.49 -26.23 25.79
CA SER A 317 9.74 -26.65 24.43
C SER A 317 11.13 -27.28 24.41
N PRO A 318 11.30 -28.50 23.87
CA PRO A 318 12.57 -29.23 23.84
C PRO A 318 13.60 -28.56 22.91
N GLN A 319 13.52 -27.24 22.71
CA GLN A 319 14.33 -26.44 21.82
C GLN A 319 15.11 -25.35 22.56
N PHE A 320 14.82 -25.09 23.84
CA PHE A 320 15.45 -24.02 24.62
C PHE A 320 16.27 -24.57 25.80
N SER A 321 17.38 -23.89 26.08
CA SER A 321 18.23 -24.06 27.25
C SER A 321 18.39 -22.70 27.94
N TYR A 322 18.89 -22.68 29.17
CA TYR A 322 18.98 -21.44 29.94
C TYR A 322 20.23 -21.36 30.82
N VAL A 323 20.60 -20.12 31.20
CA VAL A 323 21.60 -19.79 32.23
C VAL A 323 20.96 -18.80 33.19
N VAL A 324 21.09 -19.02 34.51
CA VAL A 324 20.61 -18.11 35.56
C VAL A 324 21.82 -17.59 36.32
N SER A 325 21.81 -16.31 36.68
CA SER A 325 22.85 -15.72 37.53
C SER A 325 22.85 -16.33 38.94
N GLU A 326 23.99 -16.20 39.62
CA GLU A 326 24.09 -16.50 41.04
C GLU A 326 23.05 -15.70 41.86
N PRO A 327 22.58 -16.23 43.01
CA PRO A 327 21.77 -15.45 43.94
C PRO A 327 22.56 -14.23 44.40
N LEU A 328 21.97 -13.04 44.27
CA LEU A 328 22.59 -11.80 44.72
C LEU A 328 22.80 -11.83 46.25
N PRO A 329 23.92 -11.30 46.77
CA PRO A 329 24.18 -11.18 48.21
C PRO A 329 23.04 -10.44 48.93
N LEU A 330 22.86 -10.72 50.22
CA LEU A 330 21.81 -10.15 51.06
C LEU A 330 21.98 -8.62 51.22
N GLY A 331 21.43 -7.84 50.30
CA GLY A 331 21.15 -6.42 50.53
C GLY A 331 20.02 -6.22 51.55
N PRO A 332 19.87 -5.02 52.13
CA PRO A 332 18.85 -4.74 53.16
C PRO A 332 17.39 -4.79 52.65
N SER A 333 17.18 -4.97 51.34
CA SER A 333 15.83 -5.06 50.77
C SER A 333 15.34 -6.51 50.71
N THR A 334 14.03 -6.70 50.90
CA THR A 334 13.36 -8.01 50.74
C THR A 334 13.13 -8.40 49.28
N TYR A 335 13.47 -7.54 48.32
CA TYR A 335 13.22 -7.72 46.89
C TYR A 335 14.48 -8.25 46.20
N LYS A 336 14.35 -9.38 45.49
CA LYS A 336 15.49 -10.07 44.83
C LYS A 336 15.20 -10.27 43.35
N GLU A 337 16.16 -9.92 42.51
CA GLU A 337 16.12 -10.13 41.05
C GLU A 337 17.28 -11.04 40.62
N ARG A 338 17.14 -11.71 39.47
CA ARG A 338 18.20 -12.52 38.83
C ARG A 338 18.24 -12.25 37.34
N TYR A 339 19.40 -12.44 36.73
CA TYR A 339 19.51 -12.48 35.27
C TYR A 339 19.22 -13.89 34.76
N LEU A 340 18.41 -13.98 33.70
CA LEU A 340 18.07 -15.23 33.00
C LEU A 340 18.39 -15.06 31.52
N PHE A 341 19.23 -15.94 30.99
CA PHE A 341 19.43 -16.12 29.55
C PHE A 341 18.61 -17.32 29.11
N LEU A 342 17.68 -17.12 28.18
CA LEU A 342 16.93 -18.20 27.53
C LEU A 342 17.34 -18.24 26.05
N TYR A 343 17.84 -19.38 25.57
CA TYR A 343 18.40 -19.50 24.23
C TYR A 343 18.05 -20.84 23.56
N ARG A 344 18.02 -20.85 22.23
CA ARG A 344 17.80 -22.08 21.46
C ARG A 344 19.12 -22.82 21.28
N TYR A 345 19.26 -24.03 21.81
CA TYR A 345 20.54 -24.76 21.77
C TYR A 345 20.96 -25.17 20.34
N GLN A 346 20.02 -25.21 19.38
CA GLN A 346 20.33 -25.45 17.97
C GLN A 346 20.94 -24.23 17.25
N LYS A 347 20.80 -23.02 17.84
CA LYS A 347 21.31 -21.78 17.25
C LYS A 347 22.61 -21.32 17.92
N VAL A 348 22.68 -21.43 19.25
CA VAL A 348 23.84 -20.97 20.03
C VAL A 348 24.16 -21.94 21.16
N THR A 349 25.43 -21.96 21.56
CA THR A 349 25.94 -22.74 22.70
C THR A 349 26.61 -21.80 23.69
N VAL A 350 26.35 -21.96 24.98
CA VAL A 350 27.10 -21.27 26.05
C VAL A 350 28.45 -21.95 26.20
N THR A 351 29.54 -21.19 26.13
CA THR A 351 30.90 -21.73 26.20
C THR A 351 31.62 -21.41 27.51
N ASP A 352 31.29 -20.30 28.16
CA ASP A 352 31.79 -19.93 29.49
C ASP A 352 30.89 -18.83 30.09
N SER A 353 30.97 -18.62 31.40
CA SER A 353 30.27 -17.53 32.09
C SER A 353 31.00 -17.12 33.36
N PHE A 354 30.79 -15.90 33.82
CA PHE A 354 31.22 -15.48 35.16
C PHE A 354 30.28 -14.44 35.75
N GLN A 355 30.17 -14.44 37.08
CA GLN A 355 29.53 -13.38 37.83
C GLN A 355 30.57 -12.27 38.10
N TYR A 356 30.27 -11.01 37.75
CA TYR A 356 31.20 -9.91 38.00
C TYR A 356 31.35 -9.69 39.52
N THR A 357 32.60 -9.70 39.99
CA THR A 357 32.93 -9.42 41.39
C THR A 357 32.91 -7.91 41.61
N ASP A 358 31.93 -7.44 42.37
CA ASP A 358 31.66 -6.02 42.56
C ASP A 358 32.33 -5.49 43.83
N THR A 359 33.59 -5.09 43.70
CA THR A 359 34.37 -4.53 44.80
C THR A 359 35.12 -3.28 44.31
N PRO A 360 34.79 -2.08 44.82
CA PRO A 360 33.74 -1.78 45.82
C PRO A 360 32.31 -2.02 45.26
N ASP A 361 31.34 -2.21 46.15
CA ASP A 361 29.92 -2.54 45.88
C ASP A 361 29.20 -1.38 45.15
N VAL A 362 29.32 -1.34 43.81
CA VAL A 362 28.82 -0.25 42.95
C VAL A 362 27.47 -0.58 42.33
N PHE A 363 27.26 -1.83 41.93
CA PHE A 363 26.06 -2.31 41.26
C PHE A 363 25.06 -2.86 42.28
N GLU A 364 23.81 -2.40 42.22
CA GLU A 364 22.73 -3.07 42.96
C GLU A 364 22.56 -4.53 42.50
N ARG A 365 22.85 -4.78 41.22
CA ARG A 365 22.76 -6.10 40.57
C ARG A 365 24.00 -6.34 39.71
N PRO A 366 25.10 -6.85 40.30
CA PRO A 366 26.33 -7.14 39.58
C PRO A 366 26.07 -7.97 38.30
N PRO A 367 26.61 -7.58 37.13
CA PRO A 367 26.34 -8.28 35.88
C PRO A 367 26.78 -9.75 35.86
N SER A 368 25.91 -10.62 35.31
CA SER A 368 26.23 -12.02 35.02
C SER A 368 26.62 -12.17 33.55
N VAL A 369 27.91 -12.35 33.27
CA VAL A 369 28.45 -12.27 31.91
C VAL A 369 28.53 -13.66 31.29
N VAL A 370 27.98 -13.83 30.08
CA VAL A 370 27.91 -15.13 29.40
C VAL A 370 28.52 -15.06 28.00
N LYS A 371 29.43 -15.99 27.69
CA LYS A 371 30.02 -16.19 26.36
C LYS A 371 29.22 -17.22 25.58
N PHE A 372 28.86 -16.87 24.36
CA PHE A 372 28.13 -17.72 23.41
C PHE A 372 28.98 -18.00 22.17
N SER A 373 28.77 -19.19 21.58
CA SER A 373 29.23 -19.53 20.23
C SER A 373 28.04 -19.78 19.30
N SER A 374 28.20 -19.39 18.03
CA SER A 374 27.20 -19.57 16.99
C SER A 374 27.85 -19.89 15.66
N ARG A 375 27.50 -21.03 15.06
CA ARG A 375 27.98 -21.40 13.72
C ARG A 375 27.24 -20.67 12.60
N GLN A 376 26.05 -20.16 12.88
CA GLN A 376 25.11 -19.58 11.91
C GLN A 376 25.30 -18.06 11.69
N THR A 377 26.08 -17.38 12.53
CA THR A 377 26.33 -15.93 12.44
C THR A 377 27.73 -15.63 11.91
N ALA A 378 27.95 -14.42 11.37
CA ALA A 378 29.29 -13.96 10.99
C ALA A 378 30.22 -13.87 12.22
N VAL A 379 29.69 -13.40 13.34
CA VAL A 379 30.38 -13.42 14.65
C VAL A 379 30.25 -14.83 15.24
N LYS A 380 31.35 -15.58 15.29
CA LYS A 380 31.35 -16.98 15.76
C LYS A 380 31.36 -17.13 17.28
N GLU A 381 31.91 -16.14 17.98
CA GLU A 381 31.89 -16.07 19.45
C GLU A 381 31.59 -14.64 19.89
N PHE A 382 30.64 -14.47 20.80
CA PHE A 382 30.25 -13.18 21.34
C PHE A 382 29.88 -13.29 22.81
N VAL A 383 29.90 -12.15 23.51
CA VAL A 383 29.64 -12.04 24.94
C VAL A 383 28.42 -11.17 25.15
N LEU A 384 27.54 -11.61 26.05
CA LEU A 384 26.38 -10.85 26.50
C LEU A 384 26.56 -10.43 27.97
N ILE A 385 26.41 -9.12 28.24
CA ILE A 385 26.47 -8.51 29.57
C ILE A 385 25.08 -7.91 29.87
N PRO A 386 24.26 -8.57 30.70
CA PRO A 386 22.97 -8.07 31.10
C PRO A 386 23.15 -7.01 32.19
N ILE A 387 22.31 -5.97 32.18
CA ILE A 387 22.26 -4.98 33.25
C ILE A 387 20.82 -4.55 33.53
N HIS A 388 20.52 -4.38 34.82
CA HIS A 388 19.35 -3.65 35.30
C HIS A 388 19.83 -2.63 36.32
N THR A 389 20.06 -1.38 35.90
CA THR A 389 20.60 -0.37 36.81
C THR A 389 19.57 0.04 37.84
N LYS A 390 19.99 0.48 39.03
CA LYS A 390 19.07 1.14 39.96
C LYS A 390 18.75 2.54 39.44
N PRO A 391 17.47 2.95 39.31
CA PRO A 391 17.13 4.25 38.74
C PRO A 391 17.81 5.44 39.45
N GLY A 392 17.96 5.37 40.78
CA GLY A 392 18.65 6.40 41.58
C GLY A 392 20.19 6.42 41.43
N ASN A 393 20.79 5.33 40.97
CA ASN A 393 22.26 5.19 40.80
C ASN A 393 22.66 4.94 39.34
N ALA A 394 21.75 5.13 38.37
CA ALA A 394 21.96 4.73 36.98
C ALA A 394 23.26 5.32 36.38
N VAL A 395 23.54 6.60 36.63
CA VAL A 395 24.79 7.23 36.14
C VAL A 395 26.04 6.54 36.68
N VAL A 396 26.04 6.15 37.96
CA VAL A 396 27.20 5.52 38.62
C VAL A 396 27.40 4.10 38.08
N GLU A 397 26.34 3.30 38.02
CA GLU A 397 26.40 1.93 37.48
C GLU A 397 26.80 1.92 35.99
N LEU A 398 26.27 2.84 35.18
CA LEU A 398 26.62 2.94 33.76
C LEU A 398 28.08 3.32 33.52
N ARG A 399 28.70 4.11 34.41
CA ARG A 399 30.14 4.40 34.34
C ARG A 399 30.97 3.14 34.63
N ALA A 400 30.57 2.36 35.63
CA ALA A 400 31.27 1.15 36.05
C ALA A 400 31.17 0.01 35.02
N LEU A 401 30.14 -0.02 34.17
CA LEU A 401 29.98 -1.04 33.12
C LEU A 401 31.18 -1.17 32.17
N VAL A 402 31.94 -0.09 31.99
CA VAL A 402 33.16 -0.11 31.17
C VAL A 402 34.18 -1.11 31.71
N ASP A 403 34.28 -1.26 33.03
CA ASP A 403 35.23 -2.18 33.65
C ASP A 403 34.73 -3.62 33.58
N VAL A 404 33.41 -3.84 33.58
CA VAL A 404 32.81 -5.14 33.27
C VAL A 404 33.13 -5.57 31.84
N VAL A 405 33.00 -4.65 30.88
CA VAL A 405 33.36 -4.88 29.46
C VAL A 405 34.84 -5.21 29.33
N LYS A 406 35.74 -4.43 29.96
CA LYS A 406 37.19 -4.71 29.96
C LYS A 406 37.50 -6.07 30.58
N ARG A 407 36.85 -6.43 31.70
CA ARG A 407 37.05 -7.73 32.36
C ARG A 407 36.69 -8.88 31.44
N ALA A 408 35.56 -8.79 30.73
CA ALA A 408 35.16 -9.78 29.74
C ALA A 408 36.12 -9.83 28.54
N GLU A 409 36.56 -8.67 28.04
CA GLU A 409 37.54 -8.57 26.96
C GLU A 409 38.86 -9.24 27.34
N THR A 410 39.39 -8.97 28.55
CA THR A 410 40.63 -9.58 29.04
C THR A 410 40.49 -11.07 29.30
N LYS A 411 39.38 -11.52 29.92
CA LYS A 411 39.18 -12.94 30.25
C LYS A 411 39.12 -13.84 29.01
N TRP A 412 38.50 -13.36 27.92
CA TRP A 412 38.25 -14.18 26.73
C TRP A 412 38.99 -13.71 25.47
N LEU A 413 39.78 -12.64 25.55
CA LEU A 413 40.40 -11.98 24.39
C LEU A 413 39.39 -11.71 23.26
N ASN A 414 38.14 -11.41 23.64
CA ASN A 414 37.02 -11.28 22.71
C ASN A 414 36.44 -9.86 22.79
N LYS A 415 36.46 -9.17 21.64
CA LYS A 415 35.94 -7.81 21.49
C LYS A 415 34.49 -7.75 21.03
N ASN A 416 33.85 -8.89 20.73
CA ASN A 416 32.46 -8.99 20.29
C ASN A 416 31.55 -9.03 21.52
N ILE A 417 31.33 -7.86 22.13
CA ILE A 417 30.62 -7.73 23.40
C ILE A 417 29.35 -6.91 23.18
N MET A 418 28.24 -7.42 23.69
CA MET A 418 26.97 -6.72 23.73
C MET A 418 26.54 -6.54 25.18
N VAL A 419 26.33 -5.29 25.59
CA VAL A 419 25.69 -4.94 26.87
C VAL A 419 24.23 -4.66 26.59
N LEU A 420 23.31 -5.25 27.34
CA LEU A 420 21.88 -5.18 27.06
C LEU A 420 21.08 -5.29 28.36
N GLY A 421 19.83 -4.84 28.34
CA GLY A 421 18.97 -4.83 29.53
C GLY A 421 18.36 -3.45 29.79
N ASP A 422 17.90 -3.24 31.01
CA ASP A 422 17.27 -1.99 31.44
C ASP A 422 18.33 -1.06 32.04
N PHE A 423 18.77 -0.09 31.26
CA PHE A 423 19.84 0.82 31.66
C PHE A 423 19.33 1.96 32.54
N ASN A 424 18.00 2.16 32.66
CA ASN A 424 17.41 3.41 33.13
C ASN A 424 18.08 4.66 32.51
N ALA A 425 18.52 4.58 31.24
CA ALA A 425 19.35 5.60 30.59
C ALA A 425 18.55 6.77 29.98
N GLY A 426 17.26 6.85 30.34
CA GLY A 426 16.32 7.85 29.90
C GLY A 426 15.80 8.74 31.03
N SER A 427 14.97 9.72 30.65
CA SER A 427 14.21 10.59 31.55
C SER A 427 15.11 11.29 32.59
N ASN A 428 14.62 11.42 33.82
CA ASN A 428 15.33 12.07 34.92
C ASN A 428 16.43 11.21 35.56
N TYR A 429 16.56 9.93 35.19
CA TYR A 429 17.54 9.01 35.78
C TYR A 429 18.95 9.25 35.21
N VAL A 430 19.05 9.52 33.91
CA VAL A 430 20.29 9.93 33.25
C VAL A 430 20.05 11.23 32.48
N PRO A 431 20.20 12.39 33.13
CA PRO A 431 20.05 13.69 32.49
C PRO A 431 21.01 13.85 31.31
N ILE A 432 20.58 14.57 30.26
CA ILE A 432 21.40 14.85 29.06
C ILE A 432 22.75 15.47 29.46
N SER A 433 22.76 16.37 30.45
CA SER A 433 23.97 17.01 30.98
C SER A 433 24.96 16.03 31.60
N MET A 434 24.51 14.88 32.09
CA MET A 434 25.36 13.86 32.70
C MET A 434 25.92 12.87 31.67
N ARG A 435 25.32 12.75 30.47
CA ARG A 435 25.77 11.77 29.46
C ARG A 435 27.25 11.92 29.04
N PRO A 436 27.82 13.12 28.84
CA PRO A 436 29.24 13.26 28.50
C PRO A 436 30.20 12.66 29.53
N THR A 437 29.74 12.51 30.78
CA THR A 437 30.52 11.94 31.89
C THR A 437 30.44 10.41 31.98
N ILE A 438 29.62 9.78 31.14
CA ILE A 438 29.45 8.33 31.08
C ILE A 438 30.20 7.84 29.84
N PRO A 439 31.27 7.04 29.97
CA PRO A 439 32.10 6.67 28.82
C PRO A 439 31.35 5.89 27.73
N LEU A 440 30.24 5.24 28.09
CA LEU A 440 29.34 4.56 27.14
C LEU A 440 28.69 5.51 26.12
N PHE A 441 28.57 6.81 26.43
CA PHE A 441 28.00 7.82 25.51
C PHE A 441 29.06 8.65 24.78
N ASN A 442 30.30 8.69 25.28
CA ASN A 442 31.32 9.65 24.86
C ASN A 442 32.54 9.00 24.19
N THR A 443 32.33 7.86 23.50
CA THR A 443 33.42 7.16 22.81
C THR A 443 32.94 6.56 21.48
N THR A 444 33.82 6.52 20.47
CA THR A 444 33.59 5.76 19.21
C THR A 444 33.73 4.25 19.38
N VAL A 445 33.98 3.84 20.61
CA VAL A 445 34.25 2.49 21.07
C VAL A 445 32.94 1.73 21.23
N PHE A 446 31.85 2.41 21.59
CA PHE A 446 30.55 1.79 21.79
C PHE A 446 29.52 2.32 20.79
N HIS A 447 28.64 1.42 20.33
CA HIS A 447 27.55 1.75 19.42
C HIS A 447 26.20 1.45 20.08
N TRP A 448 25.36 2.48 20.22
CA TRP A 448 23.98 2.33 20.67
C TRP A 448 23.14 1.79 19.52
N LEU A 449 22.49 0.65 19.72
CA LEU A 449 21.61 0.03 18.72
C LEU A 449 20.15 0.48 18.84
N ILE A 450 19.78 1.04 20.00
CA ILE A 450 18.50 1.69 20.23
C ILE A 450 18.78 3.15 20.55
N ASP A 451 18.17 4.04 19.76
CA ASP A 451 18.31 5.47 19.94
C ASP A 451 17.47 5.99 21.12
N ASN A 452 17.64 7.27 21.45
CA ASN A 452 16.96 7.91 22.57
C ASN A 452 15.46 8.19 22.32
N ASN A 453 14.98 8.02 21.09
CA ASN A 453 13.62 8.35 20.66
C ASN A 453 12.70 7.12 20.68
N VAL A 454 13.24 5.92 20.94
CA VAL A 454 12.44 4.69 21.06
C VAL A 454 11.81 4.57 22.45
N ASP A 455 10.48 4.39 22.49
CA ASP A 455 9.77 3.99 23.70
C ASP A 455 9.85 2.48 23.89
N THR A 456 10.35 2.08 25.04
CA THR A 456 10.61 0.70 25.47
C THR A 456 9.76 0.33 26.69
N THR A 457 8.88 1.22 27.14
CA THR A 457 8.01 1.01 28.29
C THR A 457 6.61 0.57 27.84
N VAL A 458 5.94 -0.25 28.66
CA VAL A 458 4.53 -0.62 28.43
C VAL A 458 3.54 0.37 29.04
N SER A 459 4.03 1.35 29.83
CA SER A 459 3.19 2.27 30.58
C SER A 459 2.89 3.54 29.77
N ARG A 460 1.64 4.02 29.82
CA ARG A 460 1.24 5.28 29.15
C ARG A 460 1.83 6.56 29.78
N ARG A 461 2.63 6.44 30.84
CA ARG A 461 3.18 7.58 31.59
C ARG A 461 4.71 7.50 31.61
N ARG A 462 5.31 8.35 30.77
CA ARG A 462 6.73 8.75 30.67
C ARG A 462 7.63 7.85 29.78
N PRO A 463 8.27 8.42 28.75
CA PRO A 463 9.21 7.67 27.92
C PRO A 463 10.55 7.45 28.59
N SER A 464 11.25 6.42 28.09
CA SER A 464 12.70 6.15 28.06
C SER A 464 13.30 5.18 29.10
N VAL A 465 13.40 3.91 28.68
CA VAL A 465 14.29 2.86 29.23
C VAL A 465 15.19 2.33 28.10
N THR A 466 16.43 2.79 27.97
CA THR A 466 17.26 2.36 26.82
C THR A 466 17.71 0.90 26.97
N ILE A 467 17.57 0.10 25.91
CA ILE A 467 18.13 -1.25 25.77
C ILE A 467 19.24 -1.21 24.71
N SER A 468 20.41 -1.80 25.00
CA SER A 468 21.50 -2.17 24.08
C SER A 468 22.63 -1.17 23.81
N LEU A 469 23.86 -1.63 24.08
CA LEU A 469 25.12 -1.07 23.59
C LEU A 469 26.04 -2.20 23.08
N TRP A 470 26.53 -2.08 21.86
CA TRP A 470 27.37 -3.08 21.18
C TRP A 470 28.80 -2.55 20.95
N ARG A 471 29.82 -3.39 21.12
CA ARG A 471 31.12 -3.18 20.50
C ARG A 471 31.59 -4.44 19.77
N CYS A 472 32.04 -4.24 18.54
CA CYS A 472 32.84 -5.17 17.74
C CYS A 472 33.96 -4.37 17.06
N ARG A 473 35.18 -4.93 16.96
CA ARG A 473 36.13 -4.57 15.89
C ARG A 473 36.38 -5.83 15.08
N TYR A 474 35.88 -5.87 13.85
CA TYR A 474 36.31 -6.83 12.84
C TYR A 474 37.37 -6.12 11.97
N TYR A 475 38.63 -6.54 12.07
CA TYR A 475 39.68 -6.21 11.10
C TYR A 475 39.82 -7.43 10.20
N GLU A 476 39.43 -7.31 8.93
CA GLU A 476 39.90 -8.21 7.89
C GLU A 476 40.60 -7.35 6.85
N HIS A 477 41.91 -7.54 6.73
CA HIS A 477 42.72 -6.98 5.66
C HIS A 477 42.17 -7.45 4.31
N ARG A 478 41.58 -6.54 3.52
CA ARG A 478 41.87 -6.32 2.09
C ARG A 478 40.97 -5.20 1.53
N ASN A 479 41.62 -4.08 1.22
CA ASN A 479 41.32 -3.06 0.20
C ASN A 479 39.86 -2.93 -0.28
N HIS A 480 39.15 -1.91 0.21
CA HIS A 480 38.72 -0.74 -0.57
C HIS A 480 37.81 0.14 0.28
N PHE A 481 38.09 1.45 0.29
CA PHE A 481 37.24 2.49 0.84
C PHE A 481 35.85 2.44 0.22
N THR A 482 34.80 2.44 1.05
CA THR A 482 33.61 3.30 0.86
C THR A 482 32.90 3.48 2.19
N ASP A 483 32.62 4.74 2.53
CA ASP A 483 31.76 5.16 3.64
C ASP A 483 30.45 4.36 3.65
N LEU A 484 30.17 3.65 4.75
CA LEU A 484 28.85 3.11 5.04
C LEU A 484 28.25 3.93 6.18
N GLN A 485 27.53 4.99 5.79
CA GLN A 485 26.55 5.68 6.62
C GLN A 485 25.61 4.65 7.26
N THR A 486 25.54 4.66 8.59
CA THR A 486 24.57 3.90 9.38
C THR A 486 23.20 4.55 9.29
N GLU A 487 22.39 4.14 8.31
CA GLU A 487 20.94 4.30 8.31
C GLU A 487 20.31 2.95 8.60
N SER A 488 19.68 2.80 9.76
CA SER A 488 18.73 1.71 10.00
C SER A 488 17.64 2.15 10.98
N GLU A 489 16.51 2.60 10.44
CA GLU A 489 15.22 2.58 11.13
C GLU A 489 14.59 1.16 11.11
N LEU A 490 13.80 0.92 12.15
CA LEU A 490 13.01 -0.21 12.68
C LEU A 490 12.53 -1.40 11.80
N PRO A 491 12.09 -2.50 12.47
CA PRO A 491 10.67 -2.76 12.73
C PRO A 491 10.41 -3.50 14.06
N LEU A 492 9.79 -2.77 14.98
CA LEU A 492 8.98 -3.28 16.09
C LEU A 492 7.87 -4.22 15.59
N PHE A 493 7.58 -5.28 16.35
CA PHE A 493 6.23 -5.84 16.47
C PHE A 493 6.08 -6.32 17.91
N SER A 494 5.09 -5.79 18.61
CA SER A 494 4.51 -6.35 19.82
C SER A 494 3.16 -6.98 19.47
N TRP A 495 2.78 -7.99 20.23
CA TRP A 495 1.37 -8.39 20.39
C TRP A 495 1.11 -8.47 21.89
N SER A 496 -0.02 -7.90 22.29
CA SER A 496 -0.64 -8.04 23.61
C SER A 496 -2.15 -8.14 23.39
N VAL A 497 -2.72 -9.24 23.87
CA VAL A 497 -4.12 -9.37 24.30
C VAL A 497 -3.99 -9.42 25.82
N SER A 498 -4.68 -8.63 26.63
CA SER A 498 -6.04 -8.08 26.56
C SER A 498 -6.12 -6.56 26.63
#